data_AF-A0A9D5JHP9-F1
#
_entry.id   AF-A0A9D5JHP9-F1
#
_cell.length_a   1.000
_cell.length_b   1.000
_cell.length_c   1.000
_cell.angle_alpha   90.00
_cell.angle_beta   90.00
_cell.angle_gamma   90.00
#
_symmetry.space_group_name_H-M   'P 1'
#
loop_
_entity.id
_entity.type
_entity.pdbx_description
1 polymer ?
#
loop_
_entity_poly.entity_id
_entity_poly.type
_entity_poly.pdbx_seq_one_letter_code
_entity_poly.pdbx_strand_id
1 'polypeptide(L)'
;MERRPGVLVGRTATVARSDQEPPYYTALHRTFVGRTGCVHAVVPSGTRDNPLIKMGFDGGTRIIFYHLSELKIDSEAPLVSPPKHGRRGSHLP
;
A
#
# COMPACT_ATOMS: atom_id res chain seq x y z
N MET A 1 1.53 17.85 11.16
CA MET A 1 0.29 17.05 11.32
C MET A 1 0.59 15.61 10.92
N GLU A 2 1.00 14.79 11.88
CA GLU A 2 1.29 13.37 11.65
C GLU A 2 -0.02 12.63 11.34
N ARG A 3 -0.17 12.19 10.09
CA ARG A 3 -1.34 11.41 9.69
C ARG A 3 -1.25 10.04 10.35
N ARG A 4 -2.18 9.76 11.27
CA ARG A 4 -2.31 8.46 11.94
C ARG A 4 -2.38 7.33 10.89
N PRO A 5 -1.71 6.19 11.10
CA PRO A 5 -1.64 5.09 10.12
C PRO A 5 -3.01 4.58 9.61
N GLY A 6 -4.06 4.67 10.44
CA GLY A 6 -5.43 4.29 10.05
C GLY A 6 -6.08 5.17 8.97
N VAL A 7 -5.54 6.36 8.68
CA VAL A 7 -6.10 7.33 7.71
C VAL A 7 -5.66 7.02 6.26
N LEU A 8 -4.73 6.09 6.09
CA LEU A 8 -4.15 5.77 4.78
C LEU A 8 -4.99 4.78 3.98
N VAL A 9 -5.80 3.94 4.61
CA VAL A 9 -6.60 2.93 3.90
C VAL A 9 -7.61 3.61 2.98
N GLY A 10 -7.67 3.14 1.74
CA GLY A 10 -8.50 3.72 0.68
C GLY A 10 -7.91 4.95 0.01
N ARG A 11 -6.75 5.45 0.47
CA ARG A 11 -6.05 6.53 -0.24
C ARG A 11 -5.38 6.00 -1.49
N THR A 12 -5.32 6.87 -2.47
CA THR A 12 -4.50 6.69 -3.65
C THR A 12 -3.05 7.04 -3.31
N ALA A 13 -2.12 6.21 -3.77
CA ALA A 13 -0.70 6.46 -3.61
C ALA A 13 0.07 6.08 -4.87
N THR A 14 1.11 6.84 -5.16
CA THR A 14 2.01 6.59 -6.29
C THR A 14 3.33 6.04 -5.76
N VAL A 15 3.81 4.96 -6.38
CA VAL A 15 5.10 4.35 -6.02
C VAL A 15 6.21 5.31 -6.45
N ALA A 16 6.95 5.82 -5.48
CA ALA A 16 8.11 6.66 -5.75
C ALA A 16 9.26 5.81 -6.29
N ARG A 17 10.05 6.40 -7.19
CA ARG A 17 11.37 5.86 -7.49
C ARG A 17 12.26 6.12 -6.29
N SER A 18 12.85 5.07 -5.73
CA SER A 18 13.88 5.20 -4.69
C SER A 18 15.25 5.22 -5.36
N ASP A 19 16.14 6.10 -4.89
CA ASP A 19 17.54 6.14 -5.34
C ASP A 19 18.32 4.93 -4.80
N GLN A 20 17.88 4.37 -3.67
CA GLN A 20 18.39 3.14 -3.10
C GLN A 20 17.24 2.14 -2.92
N GLU A 21 17.31 1.03 -3.65
CA GLU A 21 16.31 -0.04 -3.54
C GLU A 21 16.50 -0.81 -2.21
N PRO A 22 15.43 -1.01 -1.43
CA PRO A 22 15.49 -1.84 -0.24
C PRO A 22 15.85 -3.31 -0.54
N PRO A 23 16.36 -4.08 0.43
CA PRO A 23 16.74 -5.48 0.21
C PRO A 23 15.60 -6.40 -0.27
N TYR A 24 14.35 -6.06 0.04
CA TYR A 24 13.18 -6.85 -0.37
C TYR A 24 12.67 -6.48 -1.77
N TYR A 25 13.20 -5.41 -2.38
CA TYR A 25 12.76 -4.92 -3.67
C TYR A 25 13.16 -5.93 -4.76
N THR A 26 12.18 -6.36 -5.54
CA THR A 26 12.38 -7.32 -6.64
C THR A 26 12.06 -6.68 -7.99
N ALA A 27 12.38 -7.38 -9.08
CA ALA A 27 12.00 -6.95 -10.43
C ALA A 27 10.49 -6.64 -10.54
N LEU A 28 9.64 -7.38 -9.82
CA LEU A 28 8.20 -7.12 -9.76
C LEU A 28 7.90 -5.72 -9.21
N HIS A 29 8.55 -5.31 -8.11
CA HIS A 29 8.33 -3.99 -7.51
C HIS A 29 8.72 -2.86 -8.46
N ARG A 30 9.82 -3.04 -9.22
CA ARG A 30 10.29 -2.07 -10.22
C ARG A 30 9.25 -1.80 -11.32
N THR A 31 8.46 -2.81 -11.72
CA THR A 31 7.43 -2.65 -12.76
C THR A 31 6.28 -1.71 -12.36
N PHE A 32 6.13 -1.42 -11.07
CA PHE A 32 5.09 -0.51 -10.56
C PHE A 32 5.63 0.85 -10.12
N VAL A 33 6.93 1.12 -10.25
CA VAL A 33 7.50 2.46 -10.01
C VAL A 33 6.82 3.49 -10.91
N GLY A 34 6.39 4.61 -10.32
CA GLY A 34 5.63 5.66 -11.01
C GLY A 34 4.15 5.33 -11.26
N ARG A 35 3.71 4.09 -10.97
CA ARG A 35 2.29 3.73 -11.07
C ARG A 35 1.55 4.12 -9.80
N THR A 36 0.26 4.39 -9.99
CA THR A 36 -0.67 4.72 -8.93
C THR A 36 -1.50 3.50 -8.56
N GLY A 37 -1.69 3.28 -7.26
CA GLY A 37 -2.54 2.24 -6.71
C GLY A 37 -3.33 2.74 -5.49
N CYS A 38 -4.16 1.88 -4.93
CA CYS A 38 -4.94 2.16 -3.73
C CYS A 38 -4.33 1.43 -2.53
N VAL A 39 -4.23 2.12 -1.39
CA VAL A 39 -3.83 1.51 -0.13
C VAL A 39 -4.95 0.60 0.37
N HIS A 40 -4.71 -0.71 0.35
CA HIS A 40 -5.66 -1.71 0.85
C HIS A 40 -5.55 -1.90 2.36
N ALA A 41 -4.32 -1.86 2.89
CA ALA A 41 -4.07 -2.06 4.31
C ALA A 41 -2.73 -1.47 4.72
N VAL A 42 -2.65 -1.07 5.98
CA VAL A 42 -1.38 -0.79 6.66
C VAL A 42 -1.06 -2.01 7.51
N VAL A 43 0.04 -2.68 7.22
CA VAL A 43 0.53 -3.83 7.98
C VAL A 43 1.33 -3.26 9.16
N PRO A 44 0.94 -3.55 10.42
CA PRO A 44 1.73 -3.16 11.56
C PRO A 44 3.07 -3.92 11.53
N SER A 45 4.15 -3.23 11.21
CA SER A 45 5.52 -3.72 11.39
C SER A 45 6.13 -3.07 12.65
N GLY A 46 7.22 -3.65 13.18
CA GLY A 46 7.84 -3.22 14.45
C GLY A 46 8.23 -1.73 14.50
N THR A 47 8.40 -1.07 13.36
CA THR A 47 8.61 0.39 13.25
C THR A 47 7.31 1.09 12.84
N ARG A 48 6.78 1.91 13.76
CA ARG A 48 5.51 2.64 13.56
C ARG A 48 5.59 3.73 12.50
N ASP A 49 6.79 4.26 12.26
CA ASP A 49 7.02 5.42 11.40
C ASP A 49 7.17 5.05 9.91
N ASN A 50 7.53 3.80 9.62
CA ASN A 50 7.65 3.31 8.26
C ASN A 50 6.96 1.95 8.06
N PRO A 51 5.63 1.89 8.25
CA PRO A 51 4.89 0.65 8.17
C PRO A 51 4.92 0.08 6.75
N LEU A 52 4.78 -1.24 6.65
CA LEU A 52 4.58 -1.89 5.36
C LEU A 52 3.13 -1.67 4.88
N ILE A 53 2.98 -1.20 3.65
CA ILE A 53 1.71 -0.82 3.03
C ILE A 53 1.36 -1.85 1.97
N LYS A 54 0.17 -2.43 2.10
CA LYS A 54 -0.43 -3.29 1.07
C LYS A 54 -1.08 -2.40 0.01
N MET A 55 -0.49 -2.35 -1.17
CA MET A 55 -1.00 -1.59 -2.32
C MET A 55 -1.76 -2.51 -3.28
N GLY A 56 -2.95 -2.08 -3.69
CA GLY A 56 -3.75 -2.69 -4.75
C GLY A 56 -3.61 -1.91 -6.05
N PHE A 57 -3.28 -2.61 -7.13
CA PHE A 57 -3.23 -2.08 -8.50
C PHE A 57 -4.28 -2.79 -9.37
N ASP A 58 -4.60 -2.18 -10.52
CA ASP A 58 -5.49 -2.77 -11.53
C ASP A 58 -6.84 -3.20 -10.91
N GLY A 59 -7.47 -2.29 -10.16
CA GLY A 59 -8.72 -2.55 -9.45
C GLY A 59 -8.60 -3.54 -8.29
N GLY A 60 -7.40 -3.70 -7.71
CA GLY A 60 -7.14 -4.61 -6.58
C GLY A 60 -6.88 -6.06 -6.98
N THR A 61 -6.74 -6.34 -8.27
CA THR A 61 -6.39 -7.68 -8.80
C THR A 61 -4.91 -8.01 -8.58
N ARG A 62 -4.06 -6.99 -8.51
CA ARG A 62 -2.63 -7.14 -8.19
C ARG A 62 -2.32 -6.46 -6.87
N ILE A 63 -1.62 -7.18 -6.00
CA ILE A 63 -1.24 -6.69 -4.68
C ILE A 63 0.27 -6.72 -4.57
N ILE A 64 0.87 -5.59 -4.20
CA ILE A 64 2.31 -5.45 -3.93
C ILE A 64 2.47 -4.73 -2.59
N PHE A 65 3.56 -5.01 -1.88
CA PHE A 65 3.87 -4.38 -0.61
C PHE A 65 5.02 -3.38 -0.79
N TYR A 66 4.88 -2.21 -0.18
CA TYR A 66 5.90 -1.16 -0.16
C TYR A 66 5.98 -0.56 1.24
N HIS A 67 7.12 -0.05 1.68
CA HIS A 67 7.11 0.79 2.86
C HIS A 67 6.49 2.16 2.57
N LEU A 68 5.93 2.80 3.60
CA LEU A 68 5.33 4.12 3.48
C LEU A 68 6.28 5.17 2.90
N SER A 69 7.58 5.11 3.23
CA SER A 69 8.61 6.00 2.69
C SER A 69 8.76 5.93 1.17
N GLU A 70 8.32 4.84 0.54
CA GLU A 70 8.40 4.62 -0.91
C GLU A 70 7.13 5.04 -1.63
N LEU A 71 6.15 5.60 -0.91
CA LEU A 71 4.85 5.98 -1.45
C LEU A 71 4.63 7.48 -1.31
N LYS A 72 4.17 8.09 -2.40
CA LYS A 72 3.61 9.45 -2.39
C LYS A 72 2.10 9.34 -2.23
N ILE A 73 1.60 9.66 -1.04
CA ILE A 73 0.15 9.64 -0.74
C ILE A 73 -0.51 10.85 -1.39
N ASP A 74 -1.46 10.58 -2.28
CA ASP A 74 -2.30 11.62 -2.85
C ASP A 74 -3.36 12.03 -1.82
N SER A 75 -3.23 13.27 -1.35
CA SER A 75 -4.06 13.82 -0.29
C SER A 75 -5.39 14.39 -0.79
N GLU A 76 -5.41 14.79 -2.05
CA GLU A 76 -6.55 15.45 -2.70
C GLU A 76 -7.42 14.45 -3.47
N ALA A 77 -6.87 13.27 -3.79
CA ALA A 77 -7.64 12.17 -4.35
C ALA A 77 -8.79 11.73 -3.42
N PRO A 78 -9.98 11.41 -4.00
CA PRO A 78 -11.08 10.80 -3.27
C PRO A 78 -10.65 9.48 -2.62
N LEU A 79 -11.23 9.18 -1.45
CA LEU A 79 -11.08 7.87 -0.84
C LEU A 79 -11.78 6.83 -1.72
N VAL A 80 -11.01 5.87 -2.23
CA VAL A 80 -11.54 4.72 -2.94
C VAL A 80 -11.71 3.60 -1.93
N SER A 81 -12.89 3.01 -1.85
CA SER A 81 -13.06 1.79 -1.03
C SER A 81 -12.30 0.65 -1.70
N PRO A 82 -11.23 0.11 -1.07
CA PRO A 82 -10.51 -1.00 -1.66
C PRO A 82 -11.44 -2.23 -1.72
N PRO A 83 -11.44 -2.99 -2.82
CA PRO A 83 -12.25 -4.20 -2.91
C PRO A 83 -11.84 -5.16 -1.78
N LYS A 84 -12.83 -5.57 -0.99
CA LYS A 84 -12.64 -6.55 0.08
C LYS A 84 -12.23 -7.89 -0.55
N HIS A 85 -11.01 -8.35 -0.26
CA HIS A 85 -10.60 -9.71 -0.61
C HIS A 85 -11.30 -10.69 0.33
N GLY A 86 -12.26 -11.44 -0.22
CA GLY A 86 -12.92 -12.57 0.44
C GLY A 86 -14.08 -12.20 1.37
N ARG A 87 -15.19 -12.95 1.25
CA ARG A 87 -16.03 -13.20 2.42
C ARG A 87 -15.12 -13.86 3.46
N ARG A 88 -15.09 -13.31 4.68
CA ARG A 88 -14.44 -13.90 5.85
C ARG A 88 -14.77 -15.40 5.86
N GLY A 89 -13.77 -16.26 5.63
CA GLY A 89 -13.95 -17.71 5.77
C GLY A 89 -14.39 -17.96 7.21
N SER A 90 -15.67 -18.28 7.38
CA SER A 90 -16.23 -18.64 8.68
C SER A 90 -15.53 -19.90 9.15
N HIS A 91 -14.93 -19.82 10.35
CA HIS A 91 -14.60 -20.94 11.23
C HIS A 91 -13.68 -22.02 10.64
N LEU A 92 -12.44 -22.05 11.13
CA LEU A 92 -11.82 -23.34 11.41
C LEU A 92 -12.60 -23.97 12.59
N PRO A 93 -12.92 -25.28 12.53
CA PRO A 93 -13.63 -25.99 13.60
C PRO A 93 -12.86 -26.01 14.92
#